data_AF-A0A4U6X7R9-F1
#
_entry.id   AF-A0A4U6X7R9-F1
#
_cell.length_a   1.000
_cell.length_b   1.000
_cell.length_c   1.000
_cell.angle_alpha   90.00
_cell.angle_beta   90.00
_cell.angle_gamma   90.00
#
_symmetry.space_group_name_H-M   'P 1'
#
loop_
_entity.id
_entity.type
_entity.pdbx_description
1 polymer ?
#
loop_
_entity_poly.entity_id
_entity_poly.type
_entity_poly.pdbx_seq_one_letter_code
_entity_poly.pdbx_strand_id
1 'polypeptide(L)'
;MRLGLKAGAGLLWLAASLFCGSRGGASAQDVDWPIHDNGLNQVVQWDHHSYIVNGERLFVFSGEFHYWRIPVPELWRDLLEKVKAAGFNAFSIYNHWGYHNPTPGVLDFDTGAHNFTSIMTVAAELGIYLIIRPGPYVNAETNAGGFPLWLTTGEYGRLRNDDPRYTQAWTPYWSEISKIITPHLVTNGGNVLMFQIENELNGQWRDIPNRVLNPPIANYMQLLQDSARENGIDVPLAHNAPNMRGFSWSKDFSNATGNVDVVGVDSYPSCWSCNLSECTGTNGRYTPYLTQDYYTYFTIQSPSQPNFLPEFQGGSYNPWGGPEGGCPGDIGADFANIFYRDLIYQRVTAISLYMMFGGTNWGWLACPVV
;
A
#
# COMPACT_ATOMS: atom_id res chain seq x y z
N MET A 1 -53.91 28.37 -66.72
CA MET A 1 -55.07 27.51 -66.37
C MET A 1 -54.55 26.49 -65.36
N ARG A 2 -54.43 26.81 -64.06
CA ARG A 2 -55.43 26.97 -62.99
C ARG A 2 -56.08 25.63 -62.57
N LEU A 3 -56.01 25.37 -61.26
CA LEU A 3 -56.68 24.33 -60.43
C LEU A 3 -56.16 22.89 -60.55
N GLY A 4 -56.10 22.07 -59.50
CA GLY A 4 -56.61 22.17 -58.13
C GLY A 4 -56.91 20.77 -57.57
N LEU A 5 -56.58 20.57 -56.29
CA LEU A 5 -57.05 19.59 -55.27
C LEU A 5 -57.85 18.31 -55.65
N LYS A 6 -57.51 17.21 -54.96
CA LYS A 6 -58.40 16.38 -54.07
C LYS A 6 -57.52 15.29 -53.40
N ALA A 7 -57.27 15.32 -52.09
CA ALA A 7 -58.09 14.90 -50.94
C ALA A 7 -58.23 13.36 -50.76
N GLY A 8 -57.82 12.84 -49.61
CA GLY A 8 -58.28 11.53 -49.11
C GLY A 8 -57.41 10.84 -48.03
N ALA A 9 -57.90 10.84 -46.79
CA ALA A 9 -57.63 9.94 -45.64
C ALA A 9 -56.19 9.90 -45.06
N GLY A 10 -55.92 10.10 -43.77
CA GLY A 10 -56.75 10.00 -42.56
C GLY A 10 -56.38 8.77 -41.75
N LEU A 11 -55.32 8.84 -40.94
CA LEU A 11 -55.11 7.95 -39.78
C LEU A 11 -54.55 8.77 -38.61
N LEU A 12 -55.41 9.01 -37.62
CA LEU A 12 -55.04 9.54 -36.32
C LEU A 12 -54.28 8.48 -35.53
N TRP A 13 -53.09 8.84 -35.03
CA TRP A 13 -52.49 8.16 -33.88
C TRP A 13 -52.92 8.90 -32.61
N LEU A 14 -53.66 8.22 -31.73
CA LEU A 14 -53.89 8.69 -30.36
C LEU A 14 -52.57 8.64 -29.59
N ALA A 15 -52.06 9.80 -29.19
CA ALA A 15 -51.05 9.90 -28.16
C ALA A 15 -51.74 9.82 -26.79
N ALA A 16 -51.47 8.76 -26.01
CA ALA A 16 -51.86 8.68 -24.61
C ALA A 16 -50.82 9.42 -23.76
N SER A 17 -51.17 10.60 -23.28
CA SER A 17 -50.37 11.38 -22.35
C SER A 17 -50.47 10.76 -20.95
N LEU A 18 -49.45 10.00 -20.54
CA LEU A 18 -49.25 9.66 -19.13
C LEU A 18 -48.65 10.86 -18.40
N PHE A 19 -49.51 11.59 -17.69
CA PHE A 19 -49.06 12.49 -16.62
C PHE A 19 -48.50 11.66 -15.48
N CYS A 20 -47.18 11.49 -15.43
CA CYS A 20 -46.50 11.04 -14.23
C CYS A 20 -46.16 12.28 -13.39
N GLY A 21 -46.86 12.43 -12.27
CA GLY A 21 -46.64 13.52 -11.32
C GLY A 21 -45.17 13.59 -10.88
N SER A 22 -44.67 14.82 -10.77
CA SER A 22 -43.39 15.16 -10.18
C SER A 22 -43.34 14.68 -8.72
N ARG A 23 -42.87 13.46 -8.50
CA ARG A 23 -42.28 13.09 -7.21
C ARG A 23 -40.97 13.86 -7.13
N GLY A 24 -40.85 14.73 -6.13
CA GLY A 24 -39.61 15.41 -5.82
C GLY A 24 -38.49 14.37 -5.73
N GLY A 25 -37.58 14.41 -6.69
CA GLY A 25 -36.28 13.78 -6.51
C GLY A 25 -35.65 14.51 -5.35
N ALA A 26 -35.43 13.79 -4.25
CA ALA A 26 -34.39 14.21 -3.32
C ALA A 26 -33.13 14.30 -4.19
N SER A 27 -32.63 15.51 -4.45
CA SER A 27 -31.23 15.63 -4.85
C SER A 27 -30.47 14.95 -3.72
N ALA A 28 -29.77 13.86 -4.01
CA ALA A 28 -28.65 13.50 -3.17
C ALA A 28 -27.86 14.81 -3.03
N GLN A 29 -27.79 15.37 -1.82
CA GLN A 29 -26.83 16.44 -1.61
C GLN A 29 -25.50 15.78 -1.94
N ASP A 30 -24.85 16.26 -3.00
CA ASP A 30 -23.43 16.03 -3.19
C ASP A 30 -22.77 16.62 -1.94
N VAL A 31 -22.56 15.76 -0.93
CA VAL A 31 -21.78 16.12 0.23
C VAL A 31 -20.37 16.22 -0.31
N ASP A 32 -19.93 17.45 -0.57
CA ASP A 32 -18.57 17.73 -0.98
C ASP A 32 -17.68 17.36 0.21
N TRP A 33 -17.00 16.21 0.11
CA TRP A 33 -16.10 15.75 1.16
C TRP A 33 -14.87 16.66 1.18
N PRO A 34 -14.41 17.11 2.36
CA PRO A 34 -13.22 17.94 2.44
C PRO A 34 -12.04 17.23 1.79
N ILE A 35 -11.33 17.95 0.93
CA ILE A 35 -10.04 17.50 0.41
C ILE A 35 -9.01 17.75 1.50
N HIS A 36 -8.23 16.71 1.80
CA HIS A 36 -7.15 16.69 2.76
C HIS A 36 -5.80 16.61 2.04
N ASP A 37 -4.77 17.15 2.68
CA ASP A 37 -3.37 16.99 2.27
C ASP A 37 -2.49 16.83 3.53
N ASN A 38 -1.19 16.65 3.33
CA ASN A 38 -0.24 16.46 4.43
C ASN A 38 0.30 17.78 5.01
N GLY A 39 -0.21 18.93 4.54
CA GLY A 39 0.24 20.27 4.92
C GLY A 39 1.59 20.70 4.33
N LEU A 40 2.22 19.88 3.47
CA LEU A 40 3.53 20.16 2.85
C LEU A 40 3.42 20.50 1.36
N ASN A 41 2.47 19.88 0.65
CA ASN A 41 2.23 20.12 -0.77
C ASN A 41 0.74 19.90 -1.11
N GLN A 42 0.35 20.30 -2.33
CA GLN A 42 -1.01 20.08 -2.89
C GLN A 42 -0.98 19.17 -4.13
N VAL A 43 0.14 18.49 -4.39
CA VAL A 43 0.30 17.58 -5.53
C VAL A 43 -0.37 16.24 -5.24
N VAL A 44 -0.26 15.75 -4.00
CA VAL A 44 -0.92 14.53 -3.54
C VAL A 44 -1.87 14.88 -2.41
N GLN A 45 -3.15 14.81 -2.72
CA GLN A 45 -4.26 15.06 -1.80
C GLN A 45 -5.13 13.82 -1.73
N TRP A 46 -6.11 13.83 -0.84
CA TRP A 46 -7.08 12.74 -0.73
C TRP A 46 -8.37 13.21 -0.09
N ASP A 47 -9.42 12.42 -0.27
CA ASP A 47 -10.65 12.52 0.51
C ASP A 47 -11.13 11.10 0.85
N HIS A 48 -12.32 11.00 1.44
CA HIS A 48 -12.95 9.72 1.76
C HIS A 48 -13.16 8.78 0.54
N HIS A 49 -13.05 9.29 -0.69
CA HIS A 49 -13.25 8.49 -1.90
C HIS A 49 -11.95 8.00 -2.51
N SER A 50 -10.96 8.87 -2.71
CA SER A 50 -9.76 8.51 -3.47
C SER A 50 -8.58 9.37 -3.12
N TYR A 51 -7.40 8.91 -3.54
CA TYR A 51 -6.29 9.83 -3.77
C TYR A 51 -6.63 10.79 -4.91
N ILE A 52 -6.03 11.98 -4.87
CA ILE A 52 -6.10 13.02 -5.89
C ILE A 52 -4.66 13.43 -6.18
N VAL A 53 -4.20 13.20 -7.40
CA VAL A 53 -2.83 13.48 -7.83
C VAL A 53 -2.88 14.50 -8.95
N ASN A 54 -2.20 15.64 -8.78
CA ASN A 54 -2.27 16.77 -9.72
C ASN A 54 -3.71 17.21 -10.05
N GLY A 55 -4.61 17.16 -9.06
CA GLY A 55 -6.02 17.53 -9.23
C GLY A 55 -6.90 16.45 -9.88
N GLU A 56 -6.34 15.28 -10.23
CA GLU A 56 -7.09 14.16 -10.82
C GLU A 56 -7.28 13.03 -9.80
N ARG A 57 -8.51 12.50 -9.70
CA ARG A 57 -8.79 11.35 -8.83
C ARG A 57 -8.07 10.11 -9.34
N LEU A 58 -7.41 9.41 -8.44
CA LEU A 58 -6.64 8.21 -8.73
C LEU A 58 -7.18 7.02 -7.92
N PHE A 59 -7.65 6.00 -8.63
CA PHE A 59 -7.74 4.66 -8.08
C PHE A 59 -6.34 4.05 -8.11
N VAL A 60 -5.72 3.81 -6.97
CA VAL A 60 -4.36 3.24 -6.92
C VAL A 60 -4.47 1.73 -7.09
N PHE A 61 -4.01 1.21 -8.23
CA PHE A 61 -3.87 -0.22 -8.42
C PHE A 61 -2.40 -0.57 -8.58
N SER A 62 -1.84 -1.12 -7.50
CA SER A 62 -0.43 -1.43 -7.29
C SER A 62 -0.18 -2.94 -7.24
N GLY A 63 1.02 -3.34 -7.66
CA GLY A 63 1.54 -4.69 -7.44
C GLY A 63 2.91 -4.60 -6.77
N GLU A 64 3.20 -5.51 -5.84
CA GLU A 64 4.47 -5.53 -5.12
C GLU A 64 5.52 -6.36 -5.86
N PHE A 65 6.74 -5.86 -5.97
CA PHE A 65 7.94 -6.66 -6.25
C PHE A 65 9.19 -6.05 -5.63
N HIS A 66 10.22 -6.87 -5.38
CA HIS A 66 11.41 -6.42 -4.65
C HIS A 66 12.64 -6.48 -5.55
N TYR A 67 13.22 -5.33 -5.89
CA TYR A 67 14.39 -5.27 -6.79
C TYR A 67 15.60 -6.03 -6.24
N TRP A 68 15.78 -6.10 -4.91
CA TRP A 68 16.84 -6.88 -4.28
C TRP A 68 16.65 -8.40 -4.39
N ARG A 69 15.46 -8.88 -4.78
CA ARG A 69 15.22 -10.28 -5.21
C ARG A 69 15.45 -10.50 -6.71
N ILE A 70 15.82 -9.44 -7.43
CA ILE A 70 16.00 -9.39 -8.89
C ILE A 70 17.20 -8.49 -9.20
N PRO A 71 18.43 -8.89 -8.83
CA PRO A 71 19.61 -8.02 -8.87
C PRO A 71 20.17 -7.87 -10.30
N VAL A 72 19.29 -7.65 -11.27
CA VAL A 72 19.57 -7.45 -12.69
C VAL A 72 18.78 -6.22 -13.12
N PRO A 73 19.34 -5.00 -12.96
CA PRO A 73 18.64 -3.74 -13.24
C PRO A 73 18.01 -3.68 -14.63
N GLU A 74 18.63 -4.33 -15.61
CA GLU A 74 18.15 -4.39 -17.00
C GLU A 74 16.79 -5.10 -17.13
N LEU A 75 16.44 -5.99 -16.19
CA LEU A 75 15.15 -6.68 -16.18
C LEU A 75 14.02 -5.87 -15.53
N TRP A 76 14.32 -4.79 -14.80
CA TRP A 76 13.28 -4.01 -14.12
C TRP A 76 12.31 -3.36 -15.10
N ARG A 77 12.78 -2.97 -16.29
CA ARG A 77 11.89 -2.48 -17.37
C ARG A 77 10.91 -3.53 -17.85
N ASP A 78 11.38 -4.74 -18.16
CA ASP A 78 10.51 -5.84 -18.61
C ASP A 78 9.40 -6.13 -17.59
N LEU A 79 9.74 -6.12 -16.29
CA LEU A 79 8.77 -6.31 -15.21
C LEU A 79 7.75 -5.17 -15.14
N LEU A 80 8.21 -3.92 -15.20
CA LEU A 80 7.31 -2.75 -15.14
C LEU A 80 6.42 -2.61 -16.38
N GLU A 81 6.90 -3.01 -17.57
CA GLU A 81 6.09 -3.09 -18.78
C GLU A 81 4.97 -4.13 -18.64
N LYS A 82 5.25 -5.29 -18.02
CA LYS A 82 4.23 -6.31 -17.70
C LYS A 82 3.23 -5.80 -16.67
N VAL A 83 3.68 -5.11 -15.62
CA VAL A 83 2.81 -4.47 -14.63
C VAL A 83 1.87 -3.46 -15.31
N LYS A 84 2.39 -2.58 -16.17
CA LYS A 84 1.58 -1.63 -16.94
C LYS A 84 0.58 -2.33 -17.85
N ALA A 85 1.02 -3.36 -18.59
CA ALA A 85 0.18 -4.11 -19.51
C ALA A 85 -0.96 -4.87 -18.80
N ALA A 86 -0.74 -5.27 -17.54
CA ALA A 86 -1.76 -5.88 -16.68
C ALA A 86 -2.79 -4.87 -16.15
N GLY A 87 -2.64 -3.57 -16.44
CA GLY A 87 -3.59 -2.52 -16.07
C GLY A 87 -3.26 -1.80 -14.76
N PHE A 88 -2.12 -2.09 -14.14
CA PHE A 88 -1.66 -1.41 -12.94
C PHE A 88 -1.14 -0.02 -13.28
N ASN A 89 -1.44 0.94 -12.41
CA ASN A 89 -0.98 2.32 -12.52
C ASN A 89 0.01 2.71 -11.43
N ALA A 90 0.25 1.81 -10.48
CA ALA A 90 1.28 1.94 -9.47
C ALA A 90 2.03 0.60 -9.28
N PHE A 91 3.14 0.65 -8.57
CA PHE A 91 3.76 -0.53 -7.98
C PHE A 91 4.37 -0.14 -6.62
N SER A 92 4.66 -1.15 -5.81
CA SER A 92 5.23 -0.98 -4.49
C SER A 92 6.51 -1.79 -4.37
N ILE A 93 7.50 -1.23 -3.69
CA ILE A 93 8.77 -1.90 -3.40
C ILE A 93 9.13 -1.76 -1.93
N TYR A 94 9.60 -2.86 -1.35
CA TYR A 94 10.48 -2.78 -0.19
C TYR A 94 11.91 -2.40 -0.59
N ASN A 95 12.53 -1.50 0.18
CA ASN A 95 14.00 -1.48 0.30
C ASN A 95 14.43 -2.40 1.44
N HIS A 96 15.71 -2.75 1.49
CA HIS A 96 16.22 -3.71 2.45
C HIS A 96 17.47 -3.17 3.14
N TRP A 97 17.35 -2.81 4.42
CA TRP A 97 18.47 -2.22 5.16
C TRP A 97 19.69 -3.13 5.20
N GLY A 98 19.52 -4.41 5.51
CA GLY A 98 20.61 -5.39 5.51
C GLY A 98 21.32 -5.57 4.17
N TYR A 99 20.61 -5.38 3.05
CA TYR A 99 21.18 -5.44 1.71
C TYR A 99 22.06 -4.21 1.44
N HIS A 100 21.60 -3.01 1.81
CA HIS A 100 22.38 -1.78 1.62
C HIS A 100 23.44 -1.54 2.68
N ASN A 101 23.34 -2.18 3.84
CA ASN A 101 24.25 -1.95 4.96
C ASN A 101 24.71 -3.25 5.62
N PRO A 102 25.39 -4.15 4.87
CA PRO A 102 25.71 -5.50 5.34
C PRO A 102 26.70 -5.52 6.51
N THR A 103 27.48 -4.46 6.71
CA THR A 103 28.47 -4.31 7.79
C THR A 103 28.40 -2.88 8.35
N PRO A 104 28.61 -2.66 9.66
CA PRO A 104 28.53 -1.32 10.24
C PRO A 104 29.42 -0.32 9.50
N GLY A 105 28.87 0.85 9.16
CA GLY A 105 29.59 1.92 8.45
C GLY A 105 29.75 1.73 6.94
N VAL A 106 29.28 0.62 6.36
CA VAL A 106 29.34 0.36 4.91
C VAL A 106 27.94 0.45 4.32
N LEU A 107 27.54 1.65 3.90
CA LEU A 107 26.27 1.91 3.24
C LEU A 107 26.49 2.00 1.73
N ASP A 108 25.78 1.19 0.94
CA ASP A 108 25.92 1.11 -0.51
C ASP A 108 24.58 1.29 -1.21
N PHE A 109 24.47 2.35 -2.00
CA PHE A 109 23.37 2.61 -2.93
C PHE A 109 23.87 2.91 -4.35
N ASP A 110 25.16 2.71 -4.61
CA ASP A 110 25.80 3.17 -5.84
C ASP A 110 26.23 2.01 -6.74
N THR A 111 26.49 0.84 -6.17
CA THR A 111 27.04 -0.28 -6.95
C THR A 111 25.96 -1.21 -7.50
N GLY A 112 26.05 -1.52 -8.80
CA GLY A 112 25.20 -2.53 -9.46
C GLY A 112 23.72 -2.41 -9.10
N ALA A 113 23.13 -3.50 -8.60
CA ALA A 113 21.72 -3.55 -8.19
C ALA A 113 21.43 -2.88 -6.83
N HIS A 114 22.44 -2.41 -6.08
CA HIS A 114 22.22 -1.53 -4.94
C HIS A 114 21.80 -0.13 -5.40
N ASN A 115 22.21 0.29 -6.60
CA ASN A 115 21.68 1.49 -7.23
C ASN A 115 20.29 1.21 -7.83
N PHE A 116 19.28 1.35 -6.99
CA PHE A 116 17.90 1.12 -7.36
C PHE A 116 17.26 2.34 -8.06
N THR A 117 17.93 3.49 -8.19
CA THR A 117 17.32 4.71 -8.76
C THR A 117 16.76 4.51 -10.16
N SER A 118 17.38 3.63 -10.97
CA SER A 118 16.91 3.31 -12.32
C SER A 118 15.49 2.74 -12.35
N ILE A 119 15.02 2.06 -11.30
CA ILE A 119 13.63 1.57 -11.23
C ILE A 119 12.62 2.72 -11.21
N MET A 120 12.97 3.82 -10.54
CA MET A 120 12.13 5.02 -10.44
C MET A 120 12.11 5.77 -11.76
N THR A 121 13.27 5.90 -12.41
CA THR A 121 13.38 6.46 -13.77
C THR A 121 12.54 5.69 -14.79
N VAL A 122 12.67 4.37 -14.82
CA VAL A 122 11.91 3.51 -15.74
C VAL A 122 10.41 3.62 -15.48
N ALA A 123 10.00 3.62 -14.22
CA ALA A 123 8.59 3.75 -13.87
C ALA A 123 8.00 5.12 -14.27
N ALA A 124 8.77 6.20 -14.14
CA ALA A 124 8.37 7.53 -14.62
C ALA A 124 8.16 7.54 -16.14
N GLU A 125 9.08 6.93 -16.91
CA GLU A 125 8.95 6.81 -18.37
C GLU A 125 7.72 5.99 -18.81
N LEU A 126 7.34 4.97 -18.03
CA LEU A 126 6.16 4.14 -18.28
C LEU A 126 4.86 4.76 -17.76
N GLY A 127 4.93 5.91 -17.07
CA GLY A 127 3.79 6.56 -16.45
C GLY A 127 3.13 5.67 -15.39
N ILE A 128 3.93 5.11 -14.49
CA ILE A 128 3.49 4.29 -13.34
C ILE A 128 3.96 4.98 -12.06
N TYR A 129 3.06 5.15 -11.09
CA TYR A 129 3.39 5.66 -9.77
C TYR A 129 4.13 4.63 -8.92
N LEU A 130 4.86 5.09 -7.91
CA LEU A 130 5.60 4.23 -7.00
C LEU A 130 5.24 4.50 -5.54
N ILE A 131 5.04 3.42 -4.78
CA ILE A 131 4.93 3.41 -3.33
C ILE A 131 6.25 2.86 -2.77
N ILE A 132 7.02 3.70 -2.08
CA ILE A 132 8.29 3.27 -1.49
C ILE A 132 8.06 2.80 -0.05
N ARG A 133 8.58 1.62 0.29
CA ARG A 133 8.50 1.05 1.64
C ARG A 133 9.92 0.75 2.14
N PRO A 134 10.63 1.74 2.71
CA PRO A 134 12.06 1.57 2.96
C PRO A 134 12.40 0.86 4.28
N GLY A 135 11.41 0.58 5.13
CA GLY A 135 11.60 -0.08 6.42
C GLY A 135 11.65 0.91 7.60
N PRO A 136 12.67 0.87 8.49
CA PRO A 136 13.90 0.05 8.42
C PRO A 136 13.69 -1.46 8.61
N TYR A 137 12.59 -1.85 9.26
CA TYR A 137 12.11 -3.24 9.29
C TYR A 137 11.07 -3.43 8.20
N VAL A 138 11.15 -4.53 7.44
CA VAL A 138 10.23 -4.81 6.33
C VAL A 138 9.54 -6.17 6.41
N ASN A 139 9.92 -7.03 7.35
CA ASN A 139 9.50 -8.44 7.37
C ASN A 139 9.86 -9.19 6.07
N ALA A 140 9.00 -9.10 5.06
CA ALA A 140 9.17 -9.55 3.68
C ALA A 140 9.71 -10.98 3.48
N GLU A 141 9.53 -11.86 4.46
CA GLU A 141 10.09 -13.21 4.51
C GLU A 141 11.61 -13.20 4.24
N THR A 142 12.29 -12.13 4.65
CA THR A 142 13.74 -11.99 4.54
C THR A 142 14.41 -12.16 5.91
N ASN A 143 15.69 -12.54 5.88
CA ASN A 143 16.47 -12.78 7.07
C ASN A 143 16.46 -11.54 8.00
N ALA A 144 16.24 -11.79 9.29
CA ALA A 144 16.01 -10.77 10.31
C ALA A 144 14.95 -9.69 9.95
N GLY A 145 14.02 -9.99 9.02
CA GLY A 145 12.97 -9.08 8.57
C GLY A 145 13.49 -7.80 7.91
N GLY A 146 14.66 -7.86 7.28
CA GLY A 146 15.27 -6.74 6.54
C GLY A 146 16.38 -6.04 7.31
N PHE A 147 16.52 -6.32 8.61
CA PHE A 147 17.61 -5.79 9.39
C PHE A 147 18.96 -6.37 8.97
N PRO A 148 20.03 -5.57 9.00
CA PRO A 148 21.37 -6.13 8.92
C PRO A 148 21.64 -7.01 10.15
N LEU A 149 22.31 -8.14 9.96
CA LEU A 149 22.55 -9.11 11.04
C LEU A 149 23.43 -8.56 12.17
N TRP A 150 24.26 -7.55 11.90
CA TRP A 150 25.02 -6.88 12.96
C TRP A 150 24.10 -6.17 13.97
N LEU A 151 22.86 -5.83 13.59
CA LEU A 151 21.89 -5.19 14.49
C LEU A 151 21.29 -6.18 15.50
N THR A 152 21.33 -7.48 15.21
CA THR A 152 20.68 -8.51 16.02
C THR A 152 21.57 -9.04 17.16
N THR A 153 22.72 -8.41 17.43
CA THR A 153 23.64 -8.81 18.51
C THR A 153 23.12 -8.51 19.91
N GLY A 154 22.11 -7.63 20.03
CA GLY A 154 21.57 -7.14 21.30
C GLY A 154 22.25 -5.86 21.82
N GLU A 155 23.31 -5.39 21.16
CA GLU A 155 24.05 -4.18 21.57
C GLU A 155 23.23 -2.89 21.36
N TYR A 156 22.28 -2.91 20.43
CA TYR A 156 21.47 -1.77 20.00
C TYR A 156 20.20 -1.55 20.83
N GLY A 157 20.07 -2.29 21.94
CA GLY A 157 18.90 -2.20 22.81
C GLY A 157 17.68 -2.88 22.22
N ARG A 158 16.50 -2.41 22.62
CA ARG A 158 15.25 -2.90 22.03
C ARG A 158 15.17 -2.35 20.60
N LEU A 159 14.80 -3.21 19.65
CA LEU A 159 14.55 -2.81 18.27
C LEU A 159 13.09 -2.40 18.09
N ARG A 160 12.81 -1.60 17.07
CA ARG A 160 11.46 -1.09 16.73
C ARG A 160 10.80 -0.30 17.88
N ASN A 161 11.60 0.46 18.62
CA ASN A 161 11.16 1.46 19.61
C ASN A 161 12.15 2.64 19.64
N ASP A 162 11.92 3.58 20.55
CA ASP A 162 12.72 4.81 20.72
C ASP A 162 14.03 4.62 21.50
N ASP A 163 14.61 3.41 21.55
CA ASP A 163 15.94 3.25 22.15
C ASP A 163 16.94 4.10 21.33
N PRO A 164 17.71 5.00 21.97
CA PRO A 164 18.62 5.89 21.25
C PRO A 164 19.72 5.13 20.50
N ARG A 165 20.08 3.91 20.95
CA ARG A 165 21.09 3.09 20.25
C ARG A 165 20.55 2.53 18.94
N TYR A 166 19.29 2.06 18.95
CA TYR A 166 18.61 1.65 17.73
C TYR A 166 18.36 2.85 16.81
N THR A 167 17.95 3.99 17.37
CA THR A 167 17.80 5.25 16.64
C THR A 167 19.07 5.64 15.88
N GLN A 168 20.21 5.65 16.58
CA GLN A 168 21.50 5.93 15.96
C GLN A 168 21.88 4.90 14.88
N ALA A 169 21.50 3.64 15.06
CA ALA A 169 21.81 2.58 14.11
C ALA A 169 21.08 2.74 12.76
N TRP A 170 19.76 3.00 12.77
CA TRP A 170 19.01 3.13 11.52
C TRP A 170 19.18 4.50 10.84
N THR A 171 19.56 5.55 11.58
CA THR A 171 19.63 6.93 11.08
C THR A 171 20.44 7.08 9.78
N PRO A 172 21.66 6.51 9.63
CA PRO A 172 22.43 6.64 8.39
C PRO A 172 21.72 6.05 7.17
N TYR A 173 21.19 4.83 7.28
CA TYR A 173 20.45 4.17 6.21
C TYR A 173 19.19 4.97 5.83
N TRP A 174 18.40 5.35 6.84
CA TRP A 174 17.13 6.03 6.65
C TRP A 174 17.29 7.44 6.07
N SER A 175 18.30 8.18 6.52
CA SER A 175 18.59 9.51 6.00
C SER A 175 19.04 9.46 4.55
N GLU A 176 19.96 8.53 4.22
CA GLU A 176 20.51 8.43 2.88
C GLU A 176 19.47 7.96 1.86
N ILE A 177 18.71 6.92 2.20
CA ILE A 177 17.68 6.41 1.30
C ILE A 177 16.59 7.47 1.04
N SER A 178 16.24 8.27 2.06
CA SER A 178 15.29 9.38 1.90
C SER A 178 15.80 10.40 0.89
N LYS A 179 17.07 10.82 0.99
CA LYS A 179 17.70 11.75 0.04
C LYS A 179 17.75 11.20 -1.38
N ILE A 180 18.02 9.90 -1.53
CA ILE A 180 18.05 9.23 -2.85
C ILE A 180 16.65 9.24 -3.49
N ILE A 181 15.60 9.10 -2.69
CA ILE A 181 14.21 9.08 -3.15
C ILE A 181 13.69 10.49 -3.46
N THR A 182 14.14 11.52 -2.74
CA THR A 182 13.63 12.90 -2.87
C THR A 182 13.55 13.42 -4.31
N PRO A 183 14.58 13.27 -5.18
CA PRO A 183 14.50 13.72 -6.57
C PRO A 183 13.41 13.01 -7.41
N HIS A 184 12.91 11.87 -6.95
CA HIS A 184 11.91 11.05 -7.66
C HIS A 184 10.49 11.21 -7.11
N LEU A 185 10.28 12.08 -6.12
CA LEU A 185 8.94 12.41 -5.63
C LEU A 185 8.10 13.08 -6.72
N VAL A 186 6.80 12.80 -6.74
CA VAL A 186 5.85 13.44 -7.68
C VAL A 186 5.86 14.97 -7.58
N THR A 187 6.15 15.51 -6.40
CA THR A 187 6.35 16.94 -6.11
C THR A 187 7.58 17.54 -6.79
N ASN A 188 8.59 16.71 -7.09
CA ASN A 188 9.82 17.07 -7.78
C ASN A 188 9.84 16.63 -9.25
N GLY A 189 8.66 16.31 -9.82
CA GLY A 189 8.50 15.88 -11.21
C GLY A 189 8.80 14.41 -11.47
N GLY A 190 9.00 13.62 -10.40
CA GLY A 190 9.11 12.17 -10.48
C GLY A 190 7.75 11.48 -10.37
N ASN A 191 7.75 10.24 -9.85
CA ASN A 191 6.59 9.35 -9.83
C ASN A 191 6.37 8.65 -8.47
N VAL A 192 7.21 8.89 -7.47
CA VAL A 192 7.01 8.38 -6.10
C VAL A 192 5.87 9.14 -5.45
N LEU A 193 4.77 8.43 -5.21
CA LEU A 193 3.49 8.95 -4.75
C LEU A 193 3.36 8.91 -3.22
N MET A 194 3.93 7.89 -2.58
CA MET A 194 3.81 7.66 -1.14
C MET A 194 5.11 7.07 -0.58
N PHE A 195 5.36 7.35 0.69
CA PHE A 195 6.50 6.84 1.43
C PHE A 195 6.02 6.17 2.73
N GLN A 196 6.16 4.86 2.84
CA GLN A 196 5.73 4.12 4.03
C GLN A 196 6.73 4.29 5.17
N ILE A 197 6.21 4.48 6.38
CA ILE A 197 6.98 4.48 7.62
C ILE A 197 6.80 3.14 8.31
N GLU A 198 7.92 2.45 8.55
CA GLU A 198 7.91 1.13 9.18
C GLU A 198 7.15 0.08 8.36
N ASN A 199 6.92 -1.09 8.93
CA ASN A 199 6.13 -2.17 8.37
C ASN A 199 5.35 -2.90 9.46
N GLU A 200 4.01 -2.93 9.36
CA GLU A 200 3.16 -3.74 10.24
C GLU A 200 3.41 -3.48 11.75
N LEU A 201 3.85 -2.26 12.09
CA LEU A 201 4.14 -1.90 13.47
C LEU A 201 2.83 -1.75 14.22
N ASN A 202 2.59 -2.64 15.16
CA ASN A 202 1.46 -2.50 16.08
C ASN A 202 1.92 -1.94 17.44
N GLY A 203 0.97 -1.72 18.34
CA GLY A 203 1.28 -1.39 19.72
C GLY A 203 1.53 0.09 19.99
N GLN A 204 0.94 0.98 19.17
CA GLN A 204 0.77 2.40 19.52
C GLN A 204 0.10 2.56 20.89
N TRP A 205 -0.84 1.66 21.20
CA TRP A 205 -1.60 1.67 22.45
C TRP A 205 -1.23 0.47 23.32
N ARG A 206 -1.04 0.70 24.62
CA ARG A 206 -1.02 -0.35 25.65
C ARG A 206 -2.43 -0.87 25.93
N ASP A 207 -3.43 -0.03 25.72
CA ASP A 207 -4.85 -0.31 25.86
C ASP A 207 -5.59 0.51 24.79
N ILE A 208 -6.07 -0.17 23.74
CA ILE A 208 -6.76 0.49 22.61
C ILE A 208 -8.11 1.08 23.05
N PRO A 209 -9.01 0.34 23.73
CA PRO A 209 -10.28 0.90 24.21
C PRO A 209 -10.13 2.18 25.03
N ASN A 210 -9.15 2.23 25.93
CA ASN A 210 -8.90 3.40 26.78
C ASN A 210 -7.87 4.38 26.17
N ARG A 211 -7.37 4.11 24.97
CA ARG A 211 -6.36 4.91 24.25
C ARG A 211 -5.15 5.26 25.14
N VAL A 212 -4.67 4.27 25.89
CA VAL A 212 -3.45 4.44 26.71
C VAL A 212 -2.26 4.31 25.79
N LEU A 213 -1.62 5.44 25.46
CA LEU A 213 -0.48 5.49 24.56
C LEU A 213 0.68 4.62 25.07
N ASN A 214 1.46 4.09 24.14
CA ASN A 214 2.74 3.43 24.38
C ASN A 214 3.88 4.31 23.86
N PRO A 215 4.41 5.24 24.70
CA PRO A 215 5.35 6.24 24.23
C PRO A 215 6.58 5.67 23.49
N PRO A 216 7.21 4.57 23.93
CA PRO A 216 8.37 4.04 23.23
C PRO A 216 8.15 3.67 21.75
N ILE A 217 6.95 3.22 21.41
CA ILE A 217 6.60 2.84 20.03
C ILE A 217 6.11 4.07 19.26
N ALA A 218 5.31 4.92 19.90
CA ALA A 218 4.80 6.16 19.30
C ALA A 218 5.92 7.15 18.96
N ASN A 219 6.89 7.34 19.87
CA ASN A 219 8.06 8.17 19.65
C ASN A 219 8.93 7.65 18.52
N TYR A 220 9.09 6.33 18.41
CA TYR A 220 9.85 5.71 17.31
C TYR A 220 9.23 6.00 15.94
N MET A 221 7.92 5.83 15.81
CA MET A 221 7.21 6.21 14.58
C MET A 221 7.41 7.68 14.26
N GLN A 222 7.40 8.56 15.27
CA GLN A 222 7.65 9.99 15.06
C GLN A 222 9.10 10.27 14.60
N LEU A 223 10.10 9.62 15.21
CA LEU A 223 11.51 9.80 14.83
C LEU A 223 11.79 9.41 13.37
N LEU A 224 11.17 8.34 12.88
CA LEU A 224 11.28 7.95 11.46
C LEU A 224 10.63 8.98 10.54
N GLN A 225 9.46 9.49 10.91
CA GLN A 225 8.75 10.53 10.16
C GLN A 225 9.58 11.81 10.09
N ASP A 226 10.03 12.31 11.25
CA ASP A 226 10.84 13.52 11.34
C ASP A 226 12.11 13.39 10.50
N SER A 227 12.82 12.27 10.61
CA SER A 227 14.03 12.02 9.81
C SER A 227 13.71 11.96 8.30
N ALA A 228 12.62 11.34 7.87
CA ALA A 228 12.21 11.33 6.47
C ALA A 228 11.90 12.76 5.97
N ARG A 229 11.18 13.55 6.77
CA ARG A 229 10.86 14.96 6.45
C ARG A 229 12.10 15.84 6.38
N GLU A 230 13.00 15.74 7.35
CA GLU A 230 14.28 16.46 7.38
C GLU A 230 15.16 16.16 6.17
N ASN A 231 15.04 14.94 5.62
CA ASN A 231 15.77 14.51 4.43
C ASN A 231 15.00 14.69 3.12
N GLY A 232 13.93 15.49 3.13
CA GLY A 232 13.29 15.99 1.91
C GLY A 232 12.13 15.14 1.38
N ILE A 233 11.61 14.17 2.14
CA ILE A 233 10.38 13.48 1.78
C ILE A 233 9.21 14.42 2.07
N ASP A 234 8.48 14.83 1.04
CA ASP A 234 7.33 15.74 1.16
C ASP A 234 5.99 15.15 0.68
N VAL A 235 5.98 13.94 0.10
CA VAL A 235 4.77 13.17 -0.24
C VAL A 235 4.09 12.61 1.02
N PRO A 236 2.83 12.11 0.96
CA PRO A 236 2.16 11.55 2.11
C PRO A 236 2.96 10.38 2.72
N LEU A 237 3.11 10.42 4.05
CA LEU A 237 3.63 9.28 4.78
C LEU A 237 2.50 8.28 5.02
N ALA A 238 2.77 7.03 4.70
CA ALA A 238 1.83 5.94 4.87
C ALA A 238 2.27 4.94 5.95
N HIS A 239 1.34 4.14 6.44
CA HIS A 239 1.63 2.97 7.25
C HIS A 239 0.66 1.84 6.92
N ASN A 240 1.13 0.60 7.02
CA ASN A 240 0.34 -0.60 6.82
C ASN A 240 0.11 -1.32 8.14
N ALA A 241 -1.13 -1.28 8.66
CA ALA A 241 -1.48 -2.04 9.85
C ALA A 241 -1.54 -3.54 9.51
N PRO A 242 -1.04 -4.46 10.36
CA PRO A 242 -0.90 -5.87 10.00
C PRO A 242 -2.22 -6.64 9.85
N ASN A 243 -3.32 -6.09 10.39
CA ASN A 243 -4.65 -6.68 10.35
C ASN A 243 -5.67 -5.74 11.01
N MET A 244 -6.95 -6.12 10.91
CA MET A 244 -8.08 -5.37 11.46
C MET A 244 -8.35 -5.61 12.97
N ARG A 245 -7.44 -6.25 13.73
CA ARG A 245 -7.66 -6.52 15.17
C ARG A 245 -7.42 -5.32 16.08
N GLY A 246 -6.96 -4.21 15.52
CA GLY A 246 -6.67 -2.98 16.25
C GLY A 246 -6.69 -1.75 15.36
N PHE A 247 -6.56 -0.59 16.01
CA PHE A 247 -6.61 0.72 15.39
C PHE A 247 -5.39 1.52 15.85
N SER A 248 -4.57 2.00 14.93
CA SER A 248 -3.35 2.76 15.23
C SER A 248 -2.96 3.67 14.08
N TRP A 249 -2.14 4.67 14.35
CA TRP A 249 -1.45 5.52 13.36
C TRP A 249 -2.33 6.42 12.48
N SER A 250 -3.64 6.42 12.69
CA SER A 250 -4.59 7.27 11.98
C SER A 250 -4.82 8.59 12.71
N LYS A 251 -4.71 9.70 11.96
CA LYS A 251 -5.13 11.05 12.40
C LYS A 251 -6.64 11.14 12.63
N ASP A 252 -7.44 10.29 11.98
CA ASP A 252 -8.90 10.27 12.19
C ASP A 252 -9.28 9.52 13.47
N PHE A 253 -8.49 8.50 13.84
CA PHE A 253 -8.75 7.72 15.04
C PHE A 253 -8.33 8.49 16.32
N SER A 254 -7.26 9.28 16.25
CA SER A 254 -6.73 10.06 17.38
C SER A 254 -5.77 11.19 16.95
N ASN A 255 -5.41 12.08 17.88
CA ASN A 255 -4.32 13.06 17.73
C ASN A 255 -3.01 12.59 18.41
N ALA A 256 -2.75 11.27 18.43
CA ALA A 256 -1.59 10.72 19.11
C ALA A 256 -0.28 10.86 18.31
N THR A 257 0.84 10.85 19.03
CA THR A 257 2.19 10.83 18.46
C THR A 257 2.38 9.64 17.52
N GLY A 258 3.10 9.88 16.41
CA GLY A 258 3.45 8.85 15.43
C GLY A 258 2.35 8.57 14.40
N ASN A 259 1.22 9.28 14.40
CA ASN A 259 0.20 9.14 13.35
C ASN A 259 0.73 9.61 11.99
N VAL A 260 0.56 8.79 10.97
CA VAL A 260 0.95 9.07 9.58
C VAL A 260 -0.12 9.88 8.86
N ASP A 261 0.14 10.27 7.61
CA ASP A 261 -0.83 11.03 6.80
C ASP A 261 -1.99 10.15 6.35
N VAL A 262 -1.69 8.96 5.81
CA VAL A 262 -2.69 7.98 5.37
C VAL A 262 -2.35 6.60 5.92
N VAL A 263 -3.32 5.91 6.50
CA VAL A 263 -3.14 4.55 7.01
C VAL A 263 -3.86 3.55 6.13
N GLY A 264 -3.20 2.43 5.86
CA GLY A 264 -3.84 1.27 5.26
C GLY A 264 -3.82 0.09 6.23
N VAL A 265 -4.50 -0.98 5.84
CA VAL A 265 -4.47 -2.25 6.57
C VAL A 265 -4.15 -3.38 5.60
N ASP A 266 -3.30 -4.30 6.02
CA ASP A 266 -2.96 -5.47 5.25
C ASP A 266 -4.00 -6.57 5.44
N SER A 267 -4.17 -7.37 4.41
CA SER A 267 -5.09 -8.49 4.48
C SER A 267 -4.68 -9.67 3.62
N TYR A 268 -4.52 -10.80 4.31
CA TYR A 268 -4.32 -12.12 3.74
C TYR A 268 -5.50 -13.04 4.09
N PRO A 269 -6.70 -12.80 3.53
CA PRO A 269 -7.95 -13.34 4.07
C PRO A 269 -8.09 -14.86 3.89
N SER A 270 -7.39 -15.47 2.94
CA SER A 270 -7.35 -16.92 2.78
C SER A 270 -6.33 -17.53 3.75
N CYS A 271 -5.05 -17.42 3.43
CA CYS A 271 -3.92 -17.80 4.26
C CYS A 271 -2.61 -17.34 3.58
N TRP A 272 -1.72 -16.66 4.29
CA TRP A 272 -0.46 -16.14 3.74
C TRP A 272 0.63 -17.22 3.54
N SER A 273 0.37 -18.47 3.95
CA SER A 273 1.31 -19.59 3.87
C SER A 273 0.69 -20.79 3.15
N CYS A 274 1.50 -21.59 2.46
CA CYS A 274 1.06 -22.90 1.96
C CYS A 274 0.76 -23.90 3.09
N ASN A 275 1.25 -23.64 4.30
CA ASN A 275 0.93 -24.41 5.49
C ASN A 275 -0.23 -23.75 6.26
N LEU A 276 -1.45 -24.24 6.02
CA LEU A 276 -2.67 -23.68 6.63
C LEU A 276 -2.65 -23.64 8.17
N SER A 277 -1.83 -24.48 8.82
CA SER A 277 -1.70 -24.47 10.28
C SER A 277 -1.09 -23.16 10.81
N GLU A 278 -0.20 -22.53 10.03
CA GLU A 278 0.42 -21.24 10.37
C GLU A 278 -0.60 -20.11 10.37
N CYS A 279 -1.67 -20.24 9.59
CA CYS A 279 -2.69 -19.21 9.46
C CYS A 279 -3.74 -19.20 10.56
N THR A 280 -3.85 -20.29 11.33
CA THR A 280 -4.97 -20.50 12.26
C THR A 280 -5.04 -19.43 13.36
N GLY A 281 -3.89 -18.94 13.83
CA GLY A 281 -3.82 -17.91 14.88
C GLY A 281 -4.31 -16.53 14.44
N THR A 282 -4.20 -16.19 13.14
CA THR A 282 -4.58 -14.87 12.61
C THR A 282 -5.92 -14.92 11.87
N ASN A 283 -6.14 -15.93 11.03
CA ASN A 283 -7.36 -16.05 10.21
C ASN A 283 -8.44 -16.91 10.86
N GLY A 284 -8.09 -17.68 11.90
CA GLY A 284 -8.92 -18.80 12.33
C GLY A 284 -8.80 -19.98 11.37
N ARG A 285 -9.72 -20.95 11.50
CA ARG A 285 -9.73 -22.12 10.63
C ARG A 285 -9.99 -21.68 9.18
N TYR A 286 -9.14 -22.16 8.26
CA TYR A 286 -9.31 -21.91 6.83
C TYR A 286 -10.73 -22.25 6.35
N THR A 287 -11.36 -21.27 5.71
CA THR A 287 -12.67 -21.37 5.07
C THR A 287 -12.55 -20.81 3.66
N PRO A 288 -12.76 -21.63 2.61
CA PRO A 288 -12.62 -21.17 1.23
C PRO A 288 -13.50 -19.97 0.91
N TYR A 289 -12.91 -18.98 0.25
CA TYR A 289 -13.60 -17.78 -0.26
C TYR A 289 -14.35 -16.96 0.80
N LEU A 290 -13.90 -17.03 2.06
CA LEU A 290 -14.45 -16.20 3.14
C LEU A 290 -13.89 -14.76 3.04
N THR A 291 -14.74 -13.82 2.62
CA THR A 291 -14.42 -12.39 2.60
C THR A 291 -14.47 -11.78 4.01
N GLN A 292 -13.91 -10.58 4.15
CA GLN A 292 -13.83 -9.85 5.41
C GLN A 292 -14.55 -8.50 5.30
N ASP A 293 -15.00 -7.92 6.42
CA ASP A 293 -15.66 -6.61 6.43
C ASP A 293 -14.65 -5.47 6.60
N TYR A 294 -14.10 -5.00 5.48
CA TYR A 294 -13.19 -3.86 5.41
C TYR A 294 -13.92 -2.52 5.53
N TYR A 295 -15.15 -2.42 5.00
CA TYR A 295 -15.92 -1.17 5.03
C TYR A 295 -16.15 -0.69 6.47
N THR A 296 -16.62 -1.58 7.36
CA THR A 296 -16.80 -1.24 8.77
C THR A 296 -15.47 -0.86 9.43
N TYR A 297 -14.37 -1.56 9.12
CA TYR A 297 -13.06 -1.23 9.66
C TYR A 297 -12.63 0.20 9.31
N PHE A 298 -12.68 0.58 8.03
CA PHE A 298 -12.26 1.90 7.58
C PHE A 298 -13.16 3.03 8.07
N THR A 299 -14.48 2.79 8.21
CA THR A 299 -15.39 3.81 8.79
C THR A 299 -15.05 4.17 10.24
N ILE A 300 -14.32 3.30 10.95
CA ILE A 300 -13.82 3.56 12.31
C ILE A 300 -12.38 4.09 12.27
N GLN A 301 -11.52 3.47 11.47
CA GLN A 301 -10.08 3.71 11.47
C GLN A 301 -9.71 5.03 10.78
N SER A 302 -10.27 5.31 9.62
CA SER A 302 -9.84 6.41 8.75
C SER A 302 -10.96 6.94 7.82
N PRO A 303 -12.09 7.41 8.39
CA PRO A 303 -13.27 7.83 7.62
C PRO A 303 -13.05 9.02 6.67
N SER A 304 -11.97 9.79 6.79
CA SER A 304 -11.64 10.90 5.88
C SER A 304 -10.66 10.52 4.77
N GLN A 305 -10.17 9.28 4.79
CA GLN A 305 -9.10 8.79 3.92
C GLN A 305 -9.65 7.78 2.89
N PRO A 306 -8.95 7.59 1.76
CA PRO A 306 -9.28 6.52 0.83
C PRO A 306 -8.97 5.18 1.50
N ASN A 307 -9.88 4.22 1.35
CA ASN A 307 -9.67 2.86 1.83
C ASN A 307 -8.49 2.23 1.08
N PHE A 308 -7.40 1.98 1.81
CA PHE A 308 -6.13 1.51 1.25
C PHE A 308 -5.73 0.16 1.85
N LEU A 309 -5.46 -0.81 0.99
CA LEU A 309 -4.87 -2.11 1.33
C LEU A 309 -3.42 -2.13 0.79
N PRO A 310 -2.41 -1.77 1.60
CA PRO A 310 -1.01 -1.68 1.19
C PRO A 310 -0.39 -3.05 0.90
N GLU A 311 -0.90 -4.09 1.54
CA GLU A 311 -0.68 -5.48 1.13
C GLU A 311 -2.02 -6.22 1.13
N PHE A 312 -2.52 -6.52 -0.06
CA PHE A 312 -3.59 -7.47 -0.24
C PHE A 312 -3.06 -8.73 -0.90
N GLN A 313 -3.55 -9.89 -0.47
CA GLN A 313 -3.09 -11.18 -0.93
C GLN A 313 -3.03 -11.32 -2.46
N GLY A 314 -1.81 -11.33 -3.00
CA GLY A 314 -1.47 -11.71 -4.37
C GLY A 314 -0.88 -13.12 -4.46
N GLY A 315 -0.47 -13.68 -3.33
CA GLY A 315 0.03 -15.05 -3.21
C GLY A 315 0.23 -15.47 -1.76
N SER A 316 1.05 -16.49 -1.56
CA SER A 316 1.39 -17.03 -0.25
C SER A 316 2.82 -17.53 -0.29
N TYR A 317 3.55 -17.44 0.83
CA TYR A 317 4.87 -18.06 0.89
C TYR A 317 4.76 -19.58 1.05
N ASN A 318 5.79 -20.29 0.63
CA ASN A 318 5.90 -21.74 0.76
C ASN A 318 7.01 -22.07 1.76
N PRO A 319 6.71 -22.64 2.95
CA PRO A 319 7.74 -22.93 3.93
C PRO A 319 8.59 -24.15 3.53
N TRP A 320 9.71 -24.35 4.22
CA TRP A 320 10.49 -25.59 4.07
C TRP A 320 9.64 -26.83 4.31
N GLY A 321 9.68 -27.77 3.37
CA GLY A 321 8.84 -28.98 3.41
C GLY A 321 7.37 -28.75 3.00
N GLY A 322 7.03 -27.56 2.52
CA GLY A 322 5.75 -27.27 1.89
C GLY A 322 5.59 -27.93 0.52
N PRO A 323 4.40 -27.80 -0.10
CA PRO A 323 4.06 -28.47 -1.36
C PRO A 323 5.00 -28.07 -2.51
N GLU A 324 5.47 -29.08 -3.28
CA GLU A 324 6.24 -28.85 -4.50
C GLU A 324 5.41 -28.10 -5.54
N GLY A 325 5.98 -27.05 -6.14
CA GLY A 325 5.26 -26.18 -7.08
C GLY A 325 4.42 -25.06 -6.42
N GLY A 326 4.45 -24.93 -5.09
CA GLY A 326 3.76 -23.86 -4.36
C GLY A 326 2.40 -24.25 -3.79
N CYS A 327 1.64 -23.27 -3.31
CA CYS A 327 0.41 -23.53 -2.57
C CYS A 327 -0.69 -24.12 -3.47
N PRO A 328 -1.30 -25.26 -3.10
CA PRO A 328 -2.42 -25.80 -3.84
C PRO A 328 -3.69 -24.96 -3.60
N GLY A 329 -4.06 -24.13 -4.59
CA GLY A 329 -5.48 -24.07 -5.01
C GLY A 329 -6.26 -22.76 -4.92
N ASP A 330 -5.93 -21.80 -4.06
CA ASP A 330 -6.90 -20.72 -3.75
C ASP A 330 -6.40 -19.29 -4.02
N ILE A 331 -5.44 -19.11 -4.92
CA ILE A 331 -4.94 -17.77 -5.34
C ILE A 331 -5.01 -17.55 -6.86
N GLY A 332 -5.82 -18.37 -7.55
CA GLY A 332 -6.03 -18.28 -9.00
C GLY A 332 -7.07 -17.24 -9.42
N ALA A 333 -7.58 -17.38 -10.64
CA ALA A 333 -8.55 -16.43 -11.20
C ALA A 333 -9.85 -16.33 -10.37
N ASP A 334 -10.33 -17.42 -9.77
CA ASP A 334 -11.52 -17.41 -8.92
C ASP A 334 -11.31 -16.61 -7.62
N PHE A 335 -10.12 -16.71 -7.02
CA PHE A 335 -9.73 -15.88 -5.87
C PHE A 335 -9.74 -14.41 -6.25
N ALA A 336 -9.03 -14.04 -7.33
CA ALA A 336 -9.00 -12.66 -7.80
C ALA A 336 -10.41 -12.13 -8.11
N ASN A 337 -11.25 -12.95 -8.74
CA ASN A 337 -12.61 -12.58 -9.10
C ASN A 337 -13.50 -12.34 -7.87
N ILE A 338 -13.36 -13.13 -6.81
CA ILE A 338 -14.15 -12.95 -5.58
C ILE A 338 -13.56 -11.83 -4.73
N PHE A 339 -12.30 -11.95 -4.32
CA PHE A 339 -11.70 -11.06 -3.33
C PHE A 339 -11.42 -9.67 -3.89
N TYR A 340 -10.87 -9.54 -5.10
CA TYR A 340 -10.52 -8.20 -5.61
C TYR A 340 -11.77 -7.40 -6.01
N ARG A 341 -12.85 -8.07 -6.45
CA ARG A 341 -14.14 -7.40 -6.69
C ARG A 341 -14.86 -7.06 -5.39
N ASP A 342 -14.72 -7.89 -4.36
CA ASP A 342 -15.26 -7.61 -3.03
C ASP A 342 -14.62 -6.34 -2.43
N LEU A 343 -13.32 -6.11 -2.62
CA LEU A 343 -12.67 -4.84 -2.26
C LEU A 343 -13.35 -3.63 -2.93
N ILE A 344 -13.62 -3.71 -4.23
CA ILE A 344 -14.30 -2.64 -4.98
C ILE A 344 -15.72 -2.43 -4.44
N TYR A 345 -16.46 -3.52 -4.16
CA TYR A 345 -17.78 -3.45 -3.54
C TYR A 345 -17.74 -2.74 -2.18
N GLN A 346 -16.69 -2.96 -1.41
CA GLN A 346 -16.43 -2.32 -0.12
C GLN A 346 -15.77 -0.94 -0.21
N ARG A 347 -15.77 -0.32 -1.40
CA ARG A 347 -15.25 1.03 -1.67
C ARG A 347 -13.76 1.22 -1.43
N VAL A 348 -12.99 0.13 -1.54
CA VAL A 348 -11.53 0.21 -1.59
C VAL A 348 -11.10 0.87 -2.89
N THR A 349 -10.30 1.92 -2.80
CA THR A 349 -9.82 2.69 -3.95
C THR A 349 -8.30 2.76 -4.06
N ALA A 350 -7.59 2.12 -3.12
CA ALA A 350 -6.17 1.86 -3.22
C ALA A 350 -5.87 0.40 -2.83
N ILE A 351 -5.24 -0.34 -3.73
CA ILE A 351 -4.94 -1.77 -3.58
C ILE A 351 -3.50 -1.99 -4.03
N SER A 352 -2.70 -2.67 -3.23
CA SER A 352 -1.40 -3.20 -3.66
C SER A 352 -1.36 -4.71 -3.47
N LEU A 353 -1.15 -5.47 -4.55
CA LEU A 353 -1.13 -6.94 -4.50
C LEU A 353 0.25 -7.45 -4.09
N TYR A 354 0.33 -8.08 -2.92
CA TYR A 354 1.55 -8.67 -2.38
C TYR A 354 1.52 -10.21 -2.54
N MET A 355 2.31 -10.82 -3.43
CA MET A 355 3.24 -10.25 -4.42
C MET A 355 2.62 -10.24 -5.82
N MET A 356 3.01 -9.28 -6.65
CA MET A 356 2.81 -9.34 -8.10
C MET A 356 3.92 -10.15 -8.77
N PHE A 357 5.17 -9.93 -8.34
CA PHE A 357 6.32 -10.72 -8.77
C PHE A 357 7.27 -10.95 -7.60
N GLY A 358 7.45 -12.21 -7.20
CA GLY A 358 8.20 -12.56 -6.00
C GLY A 358 9.73 -12.45 -6.14
N GLY A 359 10.28 -12.75 -7.32
CA GLY A 359 11.74 -12.84 -7.52
C GLY A 359 12.35 -14.08 -6.87
N THR A 360 13.61 -14.01 -6.44
CA THR A 360 14.34 -15.13 -5.83
C THR A 360 15.04 -14.71 -4.55
N ASN A 361 14.99 -15.57 -3.52
CA ASN A 361 15.81 -15.44 -2.32
C ASN A 361 17.24 -15.96 -2.59
N TRP A 362 18.02 -15.21 -3.37
CA TRP A 362 19.44 -15.52 -3.59
C TRP A 362 20.28 -15.08 -2.39
N GLY A 363 21.55 -15.50 -2.31
CA GLY A 363 22.52 -14.90 -1.39
C GLY A 363 22.16 -14.94 0.11
N TRP A 364 21.43 -15.97 0.57
CA TRP A 364 20.99 -16.11 1.97
C TRP A 364 20.00 -15.05 2.46
N LEU A 365 19.24 -14.45 1.53
CA LEU A 365 18.21 -13.46 1.85
C LEU A 365 17.00 -14.05 2.57
N ALA A 366 16.64 -15.32 2.37
CA ALA A 366 15.44 -15.92 2.98
C ALA A 366 15.50 -15.90 4.53
N CYS A 367 14.35 -15.67 5.17
CA CYS A 367 14.20 -16.02 6.58
C CYS A 367 14.18 -17.55 6.76
N PRO A 368 14.48 -18.09 7.96
CA PRO A 368 14.61 -19.55 8.16
C PRO A 368 13.33 -20.36 7.94
N VAL A 369 12.16 -19.72 7.82
CA VAL A 369 10.88 -20.40 7.64
C VAL A 369 10.51 -20.64 6.18
N VAL A 370 11.22 -20.04 5.21
CA VAL A 370 10.96 -20.16 3.76
C VAL A 370 12.19 -20.58 2.96
#